data_AF-A0A7W2TBA7-F1
#
_entry.id   AF-A0A7W2TBA7-F1
#
_cell.length_a   1.000
_cell.length_b   1.000
_cell.length_c   1.000
_cell.angle_alpha   90.00
_cell.angle_beta   90.00
_cell.angle_gamma   90.00
#
_symmetry.space_group_name_H-M   'P 1'
#
loop_
_entity.id
_entity.type
_entity.pdbx_description
1 polymer ?
#
loop_
_entity_poly.entity_id
_entity_poly.type
_entity_poly.pdbx_seq_one_letter_code
_entity_poly.pdbx_strand_id
1 'polypeptide(L)'
;MRAVNQAFNRLKVEQAPDKKFIGKISRGFDFLGYQFGKDKLTVSKRTAHNRFRRLTQLYEQKKHLPNWQILLDDYRRRWVTWVYAGIPSSIINFDNGEATLSFFLKAT
;
A
#
# COMPACT_ATOMS: atom_id res chain seq x y z
N MET A 1 7.66 -24.53 11.38
CA MET A 1 6.24 -24.37 10.98
C MET A 1 5.54 -25.74 10.92
N ARG A 2 5.36 -26.45 12.04
CA ARG A 2 4.72 -27.80 12.03
C ARG A 2 3.22 -27.73 12.34
N ALA A 3 2.84 -27.00 13.39
CA ALA A 3 1.43 -26.86 13.82
C ALA A 3 0.55 -26.18 12.76
N VAL A 4 1.03 -25.10 12.13
CA VAL A 4 0.29 -24.39 11.07
C VAL A 4 0.05 -25.29 9.85
N ASN A 5 1.07 -26.01 9.40
CA ASN A 5 0.94 -26.94 8.27
C ASN A 5 0.00 -28.13 8.62
N GLN A 6 0.03 -28.62 9.85
CA GLN A 6 -0.92 -29.63 10.33
C GLN A 6 -2.37 -29.09 10.33
N ALA A 7 -2.58 -27.85 10.74
CA ALA A 7 -3.90 -27.21 10.67
C ALA A 7 -4.39 -27.08 9.22
N PHE A 8 -3.53 -26.63 8.30
CA PHE A 8 -3.85 -26.57 6.87
C PHE A 8 -4.21 -27.93 6.29
N ASN A 9 -3.46 -28.98 6.62
CA ASN A 9 -3.76 -30.35 6.19
C ASN A 9 -5.12 -30.84 6.72
N ARG A 10 -5.46 -30.55 7.99
CA ARG A 10 -6.78 -30.88 8.55
C ARG A 10 -7.92 -30.17 7.82
N LEU A 11 -7.69 -28.93 7.41
CA LEU A 11 -8.65 -28.11 6.65
C LEU A 11 -8.65 -28.41 5.15
N LYS A 12 -7.81 -29.35 4.66
CA LYS A 12 -7.65 -29.68 3.23
C LYS A 12 -7.32 -28.45 2.36
N VAL A 13 -6.56 -27.51 2.91
CA VAL A 13 -6.08 -26.33 2.16
C VAL A 13 -4.58 -26.37 2.00
N GLU A 14 -4.12 -25.92 0.85
CA GLU A 14 -2.70 -25.79 0.56
C GLU A 14 -2.31 -24.31 0.52
N GLN A 15 -1.14 -24.02 1.08
CA GLN A 15 -0.58 -22.68 0.97
C GLN A 15 0.08 -22.51 -0.40
N ALA A 16 -0.23 -21.40 -1.08
CA ALA A 16 0.36 -21.04 -2.36
C ALA A 16 1.90 -20.90 -2.27
N PRO A 17 2.68 -21.62 -3.11
CA PRO A 17 4.13 -21.69 -2.99
C PRO A 17 4.82 -20.34 -3.26
N ASP A 18 4.25 -19.50 -4.13
CA ASP A 18 4.72 -18.16 -4.49
C ASP A 18 4.43 -17.09 -3.42
N LYS A 19 3.52 -17.36 -2.47
CA LYS A 19 3.10 -16.41 -1.42
C LYS A 19 3.68 -16.74 -0.05
N LYS A 20 4.54 -17.75 0.04
CA LYS A 20 5.23 -18.13 1.27
C LYS A 20 6.53 -17.36 1.39
N PHE A 21 6.54 -16.38 2.29
CA PHE A 21 7.79 -15.87 2.82
C PHE A 21 8.02 -16.45 4.23
N ILE A 22 9.09 -17.24 4.38
CA ILE A 22 9.56 -17.72 5.68
C ILE A 22 11.01 -17.29 5.83
N GLY A 23 11.26 -16.24 6.60
CA GLY A 23 12.58 -15.67 6.77
C GLY A 23 12.63 -14.62 7.87
N LYS A 24 13.83 -14.09 8.11
CA LYS A 24 14.04 -12.98 9.05
C LYS A 24 13.36 -11.72 8.51
N ILE A 25 12.82 -10.89 9.42
CA ILE A 25 12.24 -9.59 9.07
C ILE A 25 13.22 -8.71 8.29
N SER A 26 14.53 -8.81 8.56
CA SER A 26 15.58 -8.04 7.86
C SER A 26 15.68 -8.29 6.36
N ARG A 27 15.14 -9.40 5.84
CA ARG A 27 15.06 -9.63 4.38
C ARG A 27 13.90 -8.87 3.74
N GLY A 28 12.98 -8.37 4.56
CA GLY A 28 11.79 -7.64 4.19
C GLY A 28 10.69 -8.46 3.54
N PHE A 29 9.46 -8.00 3.74
CA PHE A 29 8.27 -8.57 3.13
C PHE A 29 7.14 -7.54 3.13
N ASP A 30 6.21 -7.70 2.20
CA ASP A 30 5.00 -6.90 2.14
C ASP A 30 3.88 -7.52 2.98
N PHE A 31 3.23 -6.72 3.81
CA PHE A 31 2.06 -7.13 4.58
C PHE A 31 1.04 -6.00 4.69
N LEU A 32 -0.20 -6.28 4.30
CA LEU A 32 -1.33 -5.33 4.28
C LEU A 32 -1.01 -4.00 3.56
N GLY A 33 -0.14 -4.06 2.55
CA GLY A 33 0.25 -2.90 1.75
C GLY A 33 1.40 -2.07 2.32
N TYR A 34 2.02 -2.50 3.42
CA TYR A 34 3.26 -1.96 3.97
C TYR A 34 4.43 -2.89 3.72
N GLN A 35 5.63 -2.32 3.60
CA GLN A 35 6.89 -3.04 3.48
C GLN A 35 7.58 -3.08 4.85
N PHE A 36 7.77 -4.28 5.37
CA PHE A 36 8.58 -4.58 6.54
C PHE A 36 10.03 -4.86 6.12
N GLY A 37 11.00 -4.65 7.02
CA GLY A 37 12.37 -5.15 6.89
C GLY A 37 13.50 -4.14 6.75
N LYS A 38 13.19 -2.84 6.76
CA LYS A 38 14.17 -1.76 7.02
C LYS A 38 13.94 -1.19 8.43
N ASP A 39 14.75 -0.20 8.83
CA ASP A 39 14.66 0.48 10.13
C ASP A 39 13.29 1.14 10.40
N LYS A 40 12.55 1.49 9.33
CA LYS A 40 11.20 2.06 9.40
C LYS A 40 10.22 1.30 8.54
N LEU A 41 8.96 1.30 8.95
CA LEU A 41 7.86 0.80 8.14
C LEU A 41 7.62 1.77 6.97
N THR A 42 7.40 1.25 5.78
CA THR A 42 7.08 2.10 4.62
C THR A 42 5.85 1.57 3.89
N VAL A 43 5.22 2.39 3.06
CA VAL A 43 4.21 1.91 2.11
C VAL A 43 4.93 1.01 1.10
N SER A 44 4.37 -0.17 0.80
CA SER A 44 5.00 -1.05 -0.17
C SER A 44 5.00 -0.44 -1.57
N LYS A 45 6.02 -0.77 -2.37
CA LYS A 45 6.14 -0.30 -3.76
C LYS A 45 4.89 -0.63 -4.57
N ARG A 46 4.33 -1.84 -4.36
CA ARG A 46 3.11 -2.28 -5.01
C ARG A 46 1.91 -1.41 -4.64
N THR A 47 1.76 -1.04 -3.37
CA THR A 47 0.68 -0.16 -2.91
C THR A 47 0.79 1.24 -3.49
N ALA A 48 2.01 1.81 -3.52
CA ALA A 48 2.27 3.10 -4.13
C ALA A 48 1.93 3.11 -5.63
N HIS A 49 2.39 2.08 -6.37
CA HIS A 49 2.08 1.92 -7.78
C HIS A 49 0.57 1.77 -8.04
N ASN A 50 -0.12 0.95 -7.24
CA ASN A 50 -1.56 0.76 -7.35
C ASN A 50 -2.34 2.06 -7.11
N ARG A 51 -1.92 2.88 -6.14
CA ARG A 51 -2.49 4.22 -5.90
C ARG A 51 -2.36 5.10 -7.13
N PHE A 52 -1.16 5.20 -7.71
CA PHE A 52 -0.92 6.00 -8.90
C PHE A 52 -1.81 5.55 -10.07
N ARG A 53 -1.78 4.24 -10.38
CA ARG A 53 -2.63 3.64 -11.41
C ARG A 53 -4.11 3.96 -11.18
N ARG A 54 -4.60 3.85 -9.94
CA ARG A 54 -6.00 4.10 -9.62
C ARG A 54 -6.38 5.58 -9.75
N LEU A 55 -5.50 6.49 -9.35
CA LEU A 55 -5.70 7.93 -9.50
C LEU A 55 -5.77 8.31 -10.99
N THR A 56 -4.88 7.77 -11.83
CA THR A 56 -4.90 7.98 -13.29
C THR A 56 -6.21 7.46 -13.90
N GLN A 57 -6.63 6.25 -13.54
CA GLN A 57 -7.91 5.71 -14.01
C GLN A 57 -9.10 6.57 -13.59
N LEU A 58 -9.10 7.05 -12.34
CA LEU A 58 -10.18 7.89 -11.83
C LEU A 58 -10.23 9.24 -12.57
N TYR A 59 -9.07 9.84 -12.86
CA TYR A 59 -8.98 11.05 -13.67
C TYR A 59 -9.58 10.83 -15.06
N GLU A 60 -9.11 9.81 -15.80
CA GLU A 60 -9.62 9.53 -17.15
C GLU A 60 -11.13 9.28 -17.17
N GLN A 61 -11.66 8.59 -16.16
CA GLN A 61 -13.09 8.30 -16.05
C GLN A 61 -13.95 9.52 -15.67
N LYS A 62 -13.39 10.48 -14.94
CA LYS A 62 -14.17 11.55 -14.29
C LYS A 62 -13.86 12.94 -14.81
N LYS A 63 -12.80 13.15 -15.60
CA LYS A 63 -12.35 14.47 -16.10
C LYS A 63 -13.42 15.29 -16.82
N HIS A 64 -14.45 14.63 -17.34
CA HIS A 64 -15.58 15.27 -18.03
C HIS A 64 -16.66 15.81 -17.09
N LEU A 65 -16.62 15.47 -15.80
CA LEU A 65 -17.59 15.93 -14.81
C LEU A 65 -17.17 17.30 -14.24
N PRO A 66 -18.10 18.19 -13.89
CA PRO A 66 -17.76 19.52 -13.36
C PRO A 66 -17.05 19.46 -11.99
N ASN A 67 -17.20 18.37 -11.24
CA ASN A 67 -16.62 18.18 -9.90
C ASN A 67 -15.46 17.16 -9.86
N TRP A 68 -14.82 16.88 -10.99
CA TRP A 68 -13.79 15.83 -11.09
C TRP A 68 -12.63 16.01 -10.10
N GLN A 69 -12.22 17.25 -9.82
CA GLN A 69 -11.16 17.57 -8.86
C GLN A 69 -11.52 17.13 -7.44
N ILE A 70 -12.75 17.39 -7.00
CA ILE A 70 -13.26 16.99 -5.68
C ILE A 70 -13.24 15.47 -5.54
N LEU A 71 -13.58 14.74 -6.61
CA LEU A 71 -13.55 13.27 -6.62
C LEU A 71 -12.13 12.70 -6.49
N LEU A 72 -11.14 13.32 -7.16
CA LEU A 72 -9.73 12.94 -6.99
C LEU A 72 -9.23 13.26 -5.58
N ASP A 73 -9.59 14.42 -5.04
CA ASP A 73 -9.20 14.84 -3.70
C ASP A 73 -9.80 13.94 -2.61
N ASP A 74 -11.06 13.51 -2.77
CA ASP A 74 -11.70 12.58 -1.85
C ASP A 74 -10.99 11.21 -1.87
N TYR A 75 -10.66 10.69 -3.06
CA TYR A 75 -9.85 9.47 -3.16
C TYR A 75 -8.47 9.64 -2.52
N ARG A 76 -7.77 10.76 -2.79
CA ARG A 76 -6.47 11.07 -2.19
C ARG A 76 -6.57 11.07 -0.67
N ARG A 77 -7.57 11.75 -0.11
CA ARG A 77 -7.79 11.85 1.33
C ARG A 77 -8.03 10.49 1.95
N ARG A 78 -8.94 9.68 1.38
CA ARG A 78 -9.22 8.32 1.87
C ARG A 78 -7.98 7.43 1.84
N TRP A 79 -7.18 7.52 0.78
CA TRP A 79 -5.93 6.75 0.69
C TRP A 79 -4.93 7.17 1.77
N VAL A 80 -4.75 8.48 1.98
CA VAL A 80 -3.89 9.02 3.05
C VAL A 80 -4.40 8.58 4.42
N THR A 81 -5.70 8.72 4.69
CA THR A 81 -6.31 8.25 5.94
C THR A 81 -6.05 6.77 6.14
N TRP A 82 -6.22 5.93 5.12
CA TRP A 82 -5.93 4.50 5.21
C TRP A 82 -4.46 4.20 5.53
N VAL A 83 -3.51 4.93 4.93
CA VAL A 83 -2.06 4.79 5.21
C VAL A 83 -1.74 5.09 6.68
N TYR A 84 -2.48 5.99 7.32
CA TYR A 84 -2.24 6.38 8.71
C TYR A 84 -3.22 5.76 9.72
N ALA A 85 -4.20 4.98 9.28
CA ALA A 85 -5.33 4.53 10.11
C ALA A 85 -4.95 3.59 11.27
N GLY A 86 -3.73 3.03 11.28
CA GLY A 86 -3.26 2.14 12.34
C GLY A 86 -1.79 2.28 12.68
N ILE A 87 -1.10 3.28 12.13
CA ILE A 87 0.34 3.45 12.29
C ILE A 87 0.66 4.94 12.51
N PRO A 88 1.38 5.29 13.59
CA PRO A 88 1.86 6.65 13.80
C PRO A 88 2.65 7.19 12.61
N SER A 89 2.39 8.43 12.23
CA SER A 89 3.11 9.09 11.12
C SER A 89 4.63 9.16 11.33
N SER A 90 5.09 9.16 12.58
CA SER A 90 6.52 9.12 12.94
C SER A 90 7.23 7.81 12.54
N ILE A 91 6.47 6.74 12.33
CA ILE A 91 6.97 5.39 12.03
C ILE A 91 6.95 5.11 10.52
N ILE A 92 6.09 5.80 9.75
CA ILE A 92 5.99 5.64 8.29
C ILE A 92 6.94 6.59 7.58
N ASN A 93 7.82 6.05 6.72
CA ASN A 93 8.58 6.85 5.77
C ASN A 93 7.97 6.78 4.37
N PHE A 94 7.92 7.92 3.68
CA PHE A 94 7.69 7.97 2.24
C PHE A 94 9.08 8.14 1.63
N ASP A 95 9.57 7.17 0.86
CA ASP A 95 10.83 7.34 0.14
C ASP A 95 10.70 8.61 -0.73
N ASN A 96 11.48 9.64 -0.40
CA ASN A 96 11.57 10.94 -1.08
C ASN A 96 12.11 10.84 -2.53
N GLY A 97 12.29 9.63 -3.04
CA GLY A 97 12.93 9.31 -4.31
C GLY A 97 11.99 9.22 -5.52
N GLU A 98 10.67 9.31 -5.32
CA GLU A 98 9.76 9.58 -6.44
C GLU A 98 9.20 10.99 -6.27
N ALA A 99 9.70 11.90 -7.11
CA ALA A 99 9.25 13.27 -7.33
C ALA A 99 7.80 13.35 -7.88
N THR A 100 6.88 12.52 -7.38
CA THR A 100 5.47 12.45 -7.78
C THR A 100 4.53 13.00 -6.72
N LEU A 101 5.03 13.33 -5.51
CA LEU A 101 4.25 13.99 -4.46
C LEU A 101 4.28 15.52 -4.52
N SER A 102 5.33 16.12 -5.10
CA SER A 102 5.43 17.58 -5.29
C SER A 102 4.39 18.11 -6.28
N PHE A 103 3.88 17.27 -7.19
CA PHE A 103 2.83 17.64 -8.13
C PHE A 103 1.44 17.81 -7.48
N PHE A 104 1.21 17.33 -6.25
CA PHE A 104 -0.12 17.35 -5.61
C PHE A 104 -0.19 18.08 -4.26
N LEU A 105 0.93 18.60 -3.74
CA LEU A 105 0.99 19.36 -2.49
C LEU A 105 1.04 20.89 -2.69
N LYS A 106 1.12 21.38 -3.94
CA LYS A 106 1.33 22.82 -4.24
C LYS A 106 0.11 23.59 -4.76
N ALA A 107 -1.10 23.03 -4.70
CA ALA A 107 -2.32 23.78 -5.02
C ALA A 107 -3.03 24.19 -3.72
N THR A 108 -2.54 25.25 -3.10
CA THR A 108 -3.28 26.16 -2.21
C THR A 108 -3.10 27.55 -2.80
#